data_AF-A0A1B8XTB9-F1
#
_entry.id   AF-A0A1B8XTB9-F1
#
_cell.length_a   1.000
_cell.length_b   1.000
_cell.length_c   1.000
_cell.angle_alpha   90.00
_cell.angle_beta   90.00
_cell.angle_gamma   90.00
#
_symmetry.space_group_name_H-M   'P 1'
#
loop_
_entity.id
_entity.type
_entity.pdbx_description
1 polymer ?
#
loop_
_entity_poly.entity_id
_entity_poly.type
_entity_poly.pdbx_seq_one_letter_code
_entity_poly.pdbx_strand_id
1 'polypeptide(L)' 'MVLSVLVQKWSTSHKLKYLGVPRYWGSGLHTKNGNRFMVMDRFGQDLQKIFENQGKIFPRKTVLQLGLRL' A
#
# COMPACT_ATOMS: atom_id res chain seq x y z
N MET A 1 -1.75 -6.42 -14.70
CA MET A 1 -1.12 -5.41 -15.60
C MET A 1 -1.92 -4.10 -15.71
N VAL A 2 -3.26 -4.13 -15.77
CA VAL A 2 -4.07 -2.90 -15.97
C VAL A 2 -4.00 -1.90 -14.79
N LEU A 3 -4.01 -2.40 -13.54
CA LEU A 3 -3.99 -1.56 -12.33
C LEU A 3 -2.71 -0.72 -12.19
N SER A 4 -1.54 -1.27 -12.54
CA SER A 4 -0.28 -0.53 -12.42
C SER A 4 -0.17 0.64 -13.40
N VAL A 5 -0.80 0.53 -14.58
CA VAL A 5 -0.77 1.59 -15.61
C VAL A 5 -1.65 2.77 -15.21
N LEU A 6 -2.82 2.50 -14.62
CA LEU A 6 -3.73 3.54 -14.12
C LEU A 6 -3.08 4.34 -12.97
N VAL A 7 -2.45 3.64 -12.02
CA VAL A 7 -1.74 4.25 -10.89
C VAL A 7 -0.59 5.15 -11.39
N GLN A 8 0.20 4.70 -12.37
CA GLN A 8 1.30 5.50 -12.93
C GLN A 8 0.81 6.73 -13.70
N LYS A 9 -0.26 6.60 -14.49
CA LYS A 9 -0.88 7.74 -15.18
C LYS A 9 -1.41 8.79 -14.20
N TRP A 10 -2.06 8.34 -13.12
CA TRP A 10 -2.58 9.23 -12.08
C TRP A 10 -1.45 9.96 -11.34
N SER A 11 -0.40 9.23 -10.95
CA SER A 11 0.77 9.80 -10.27
C SER A 11 1.46 10.87 -11.13
N THR A 12 1.59 10.61 -12.42
CA THR A 12 2.20 11.55 -13.38
C THR A 12 1.33 12.79 -13.60
N SER A 13 0.01 12.61 -13.73
CA SER A 13 -0.95 13.71 -13.94
C SER A 13 -1.05 14.64 -12.72
N HIS A 14 -0.91 14.10 -11.50
CA HIS A 14 -1.00 14.89 -10.26
C HIS A 14 0.37 15.29 -9.69
N LYS A 15 1.47 15.04 -10.42
CA LYS A 15 2.86 15.30 -9.99
C LYS A 15 3.18 14.72 -8.60
N LEU A 16 2.59 13.58 -8.27
CA LEU A 16 2.79 12.91 -6.98
C LEU A 16 4.09 12.11 -7.02
N LYS A 17 4.94 12.29 -5.99
CA LYS A 17 6.20 11.54 -5.85
C LYS A 17 5.97 10.04 -5.62
N TYR A 18 4.86 9.68 -4.99
CA TYR A 18 4.43 8.31 -4.80
C TYR A 18 2.92 8.27 -4.56
N LEU A 19 2.28 7.14 -4.87
CA LEU A 19 0.88 6.86 -4.55
C LEU A 19 0.85 5.71 -3.53
N GLY A 20 0.03 5.81 -2.48
CA GLY A 20 -0.09 4.79 -1.43
C GLY A 20 -0.76 3.48 -1.86
N VAL A 21 -0.85 3.20 -3.17
CA VAL A 21 -1.49 2.02 -3.74
C VAL A 21 -0.44 0.96 -4.05
N PRO A 22 -0.56 -0.26 -3.50
CA PRO A 22 0.35 -1.36 -3.81
C PRO A 22 0.41 -1.68 -5.29
N ARG A 23 1.63 -1.92 -5.80
CA ARG A 23 1.77 -2.43 -7.16
C ARG A 23 1.32 -3.88 -7.20
N TYR A 24 0.35 -4.14 -8.07
CA TYR A 24 -0.13 -5.49 -8.36
C TYR A 24 0.71 -6.10 -9.48
N TRP A 25 1.35 -7.24 -9.21
CA TRP A 25 2.17 -7.97 -10.18
C TRP A 25 1.37 -9.03 -10.92
N GLY A 26 0.52 -9.78 -10.20
CA GLY A 26 -0.28 -10.84 -10.81
C GLY A 26 -1.10 -11.61 -9.78
N SER A 27 -1.94 -12.51 -10.26
CA SER A 27 -2.69 -13.45 -9.44
C SER A 27 -2.85 -14.77 -10.19
N GLY A 28 -3.01 -15.87 -9.46
CA GLY A 28 -3.24 -17.18 -10.03
C GLY A 28 -4.11 -18.05 -9.14
N LEU A 29 -4.52 -19.20 -9.67
CA LEU A 29 -5.23 -20.23 -8.94
C LEU A 29 -4.28 -21.38 -8.65
N HIS A 30 -4.17 -21.76 -7.39
CA HIS A 30 -3.41 -22.92 -6.97
C HIS A 30 -4.29 -24.16 -7.11
N THR A 31 -4.02 -24.97 -8.14
CA THR A 31 -4.80 -26.16 -8.51
C THR A 31 -4.79 -27.26 -7.47
N LYS A 32 -3.86 -27.25 -6.51
CA LYS A 32 -3.78 -28.27 -5.47
C LYS A 32 -4.95 -28.19 -4.46
N ASN A 33 -5.42 -26.98 -4.13
CA ASN A 33 -6.49 -26.73 -3.15
C ASN A 33 -7.56 -25.73 -3.62
N GLY A 34 -7.50 -25.22 -4.86
CA GLY A 34 -8.40 -24.17 -5.35
C GLY A 34 -8.12 -22.76 -4.80
N ASN A 35 -7.01 -22.57 -4.07
CA ASN A 35 -6.70 -21.30 -3.42
C ASN A 35 -6.22 -20.25 -4.42
N ARG A 36 -6.78 -19.05 -4.36
CA ARG A 36 -6.35 -17.91 -5.18
C ARG A 36 -5.19 -17.20 -4.48
N PHE A 37 -4.10 -16.94 -5.21
CA PHE A 37 -2.98 -16.15 -4.70
C PHE A 37 -2.84 -14.85 -5.49
N MET A 38 -2.32 -13.83 -4.82
CA MET A 38 -2.00 -12.54 -5.40
C MET A 38 -0.56 -12.19 -5.05
N VAL A 39 0.18 -11.69 -6.03
CA VAL A 39 1.55 -11.22 -5.89
C VAL A 39 1.53 -9.69 -5.89
N MET A 40 2.03 -9.11 -4.81
CA MET A 40 2.11 -7.67 -4.57
C MET A 40 3.45 -7.33 -3.93
N ASP A 41 3.83 -6.06 -3.97
CA ASP A 41 5.04 -5.58 -3.30
C ASP A 41 5.02 -5.91 -1.80
N ARG A 42 6.21 -6.22 -1.26
CA ARG A 42 6.38 -6.48 0.16
C ARG A 42 6.42 -5.16 0.92
N PHE A 43 5.46 -4.96 1.81
CA PHE A 43 5.47 -3.85 2.75
C PHE A 43 6.25 -4.18 4.03
N GLY A 44 6.71 -3.13 4.70
CA GLY A 44 7.35 -3.23 6.01
C GLY A 44 6.33 -3.43 7.13
N GLN A 45 6.64 -2.86 8.30
CA GLN A 45 5.78 -2.94 9.47
C GLN A 45 4.49 -2.14 9.26
N ASP A 46 3.37 -2.69 9.74
CA ASP A 46 2.08 -2.03 9.71
C ASP A 46 1.99 -0.87 10.72
N LEU A 47 1.23 0.17 10.37
CA LEU A 47 1.05 1.35 11.21
C LEU A 47 0.45 1.01 12.58
N GLN A 48 -0.40 -0.02 12.67
CA GLN A 48 -1.02 -0.46 13.92
C GLN A 48 0.04 -0.98 14.92
N LYS A 49 0.97 -1.82 14.48
CA LYS A 49 2.07 -2.27 15.34
C LYS A 49 2.97 -1.13 15.76
N ILE A 50 3.23 -0.17 14.87
CA ILE A 50 4.00 1.03 15.24
C ILE A 50 3.24 1.83 16.31
N PHE A 51 1.93 1.99 16.15
CA PHE A 51 1.06 2.68 17.11
C PHE A 51 1.10 2.01 18.48
N GLU A 52 0.98 0.68 18.53
CA GLU A 52 1.04 -0.09 19.77
C GLU A 52 2.42 0.01 20.44
N ASN A 53 3.50 -0.12 19.66
CA ASN A 53 4.87 0.00 20.16
C ASN A 53 5.22 1.40 20.67
N GLN A 54 4.58 2.45 20.14
CA GLN A 54 4.78 3.84 20.57
C GLN A 54 3.84 4.28 21.70
N GLY A 55 3.14 3.34 22.35
CA GLY A 55 2.26 3.66 23.48
C GLY A 55 0.92 4.25 23.06
N LYS A 56 0.42 3.88 21.87
CA LYS A 56 -0.87 4.30 21.31
C LYS A 56 -1.01 5.82 21.11
N ILE A 57 0.09 6.49 20.84
CA ILE A 57 0.11 7.93 20.54
C ILE A 57 0.99 8.16 19.33
N PHE A 58 0.42 8.75 18.29
CA PHE A 58 1.21 9.33 17.20
C PHE A 58 1.43 10.82 17.45
N PRO A 59 2.65 11.34 17.22
CA PRO A 59 2.89 12.78 17.21
C PRO A 59 1.97 13.47 16.21
N ARG A 60 1.50 14.69 16.53
CA ARG A 60 0.61 15.48 15.66
C ARG A 60 1.16 15.63 14.24
N LYS A 61 2.48 15.80 14.10
CA LYS A 61 3.16 15.87 12.79
C LYS A 61 2.94 14.59 11.97
N THR A 62 3.08 13.42 12.59
CA THR A 62 2.91 12.12 11.95
C THR A 62 1.45 11.91 11.53
N VAL A 63 0.49 12.26 12.38
CA VAL A 63 -0.95 12.19 12.07
C VAL A 63 -1.30 13.07 10.87
N LEU A 64 -0.83 14.32 10.85
CA LEU A 64 -1.08 15.24 9.73
C LEU A 64 -0.42 14.77 8.44
N GLN A 65 0.81 14.24 8.51
CA GLN A 65 1.47 13.66 7.33
C GLN A 65 0.74 12.43 6.80
N LEU A 66 0.24 11.55 7.68
CA LEU A 66 -0.58 10.40 7.27
C LEU A 66 -1.88 10.86 6.60
N GLY A 67 -2.58 11.84 7.18
CA GLY A 67 -3.83 12.38 6.62
C GLY A 67 -3.66 13.06 5.24
N LEU A 68 -2.48 13.61 4.94
CA LEU A 68 -2.18 14.15 3.60
C LEU A 68 -1.85 13.08 2.55
N ARG A 69 -1.58 11.85 2.99
CA ARG A 69 -1.04 10.76 2.16
C ARG A 69 -2.02 9.59 1.98
N LEU A 70 -3.09 9.56 2.78
CA LEU A 70 -4.27 8.68 2.64
C LEU A 70 -5.24 9.28 1.63
#